data_AF-A0A7V9EKJ2-F1
#
_entry.id   AF-A0A7V9EKJ2-F1
#
_cell.length_a   1.000
_cell.length_b   1.000
_cell.length_c   1.000
_cell.angle_alpha   90.00
_cell.angle_beta   90.00
_cell.angle_gamma   90.00
#
_symmetry.space_group_name_H-M   'P 1'
#
loop_
_entity.id
_entity.type
_entity.pdbx_description
1 polymer ?
#
loop_
_entity_poly.entity_id
_entity_poly.type
_entity_poly.pdbx_seq_one_letter_code
_entity_poly.pdbx_strand_id
1 'polypeptide(L)'
;MEDASVLLDGARIAYAGPSSGAPRASEVTATYEVPVVMPGMWDTHAHFLGVTGLNLEDLVRIPPQVSTARAVKDAEAALMAGFTSIREAGGLGVHLARVIDEGTIRGPSVYAPGAIISQTGGHADLHAYPLAWMHGYAESGGFMHLADGVPECLKVVRAQLRLGAKVIKVCASGGVLSELDDPIHQQFSDEELRAIVGEANRAGRIVMAHCHGQPGIMAALKAGCHTIEHGSYLDEAAADMMLERGAILVPTRFVIERLVGAAKDSGLPDYAYRKAVDIADRHLEAMRLAVAKGVRIALGTDIATSGAESGVPWGMHGGEFPHLVEAGMTPLQAIESATANGPLTLGPEQAPPSGRLQEGLDADVIALARNPLDDVGILSHAANVTMVWKKGELVKNSPDQSSP
;
A
#
# COMPACT_ATOMS: atom_id res chain seq x y z
N MET A 1 25.51 -6.83 -3.02
CA MET A 1 26.76 -6.50 -3.74
C MET A 1 27.58 -5.67 -2.78
N GLU A 2 28.86 -5.98 -2.61
CA GLU A 2 29.81 -5.21 -1.80
C GLU A 2 30.62 -4.27 -2.72
N ASP A 3 31.23 -3.23 -2.16
CA ASP A 3 32.03 -2.23 -2.88
C ASP A 3 31.34 -1.66 -4.13
N ALA A 4 30.12 -1.15 -3.92
CA ALA A 4 29.25 -0.63 -4.97
C ALA A 4 29.08 0.90 -4.89
N SER A 5 28.72 1.49 -6.03
CA SER A 5 28.41 2.91 -6.16
C SER A 5 27.07 3.09 -6.87
N VAL A 6 26.30 4.10 -6.44
CA VAL A 6 25.09 4.56 -7.12
C VAL A 6 25.31 6.03 -7.49
N LEU A 7 25.21 6.35 -8.77
CA LEU A 7 25.29 7.72 -9.27
C LEU A 7 23.89 8.20 -9.64
N LEU A 8 23.50 9.33 -9.06
CA LEU A 8 22.25 10.02 -9.36
C LEU A 8 22.54 11.22 -10.27
N ASP A 9 21.78 11.35 -11.35
CA ASP A 9 21.78 12.52 -12.25
C ASP A 9 20.37 13.10 -12.30
N GLY A 10 20.19 14.20 -11.56
CA GLY A 10 18.87 14.77 -11.29
C GLY A 10 17.90 13.69 -10.78
N ALA A 11 16.75 13.55 -11.44
CA ALA A 11 15.71 12.61 -11.03
C ALA A 11 15.94 11.14 -11.46
N ARG A 12 17.10 10.81 -12.06
CA ARG A 12 17.38 9.48 -12.61
C ARG A 12 18.66 8.87 -12.04
N ILE A 13 18.70 7.54 -11.98
CA ILE A 13 19.92 6.80 -11.69
C ILE A 13 20.74 6.75 -12.99
N ALA A 14 21.94 7.30 -12.95
CA ALA A 14 22.90 7.26 -14.06
C ALA A 14 23.80 6.01 -14.00
N TYR A 15 24.03 5.46 -12.81
CA TYR A 15 24.81 4.23 -12.63
C TYR A 15 24.43 3.54 -11.32
N ALA A 16 24.40 2.21 -11.32
CA ALA A 16 24.33 1.40 -10.11
C ALA A 16 25.10 0.09 -10.35
N GLY A 17 26.19 -0.13 -9.61
CA GLY A 17 27.06 -1.29 -9.82
C GLY A 17 28.37 -1.20 -9.05
N PRO A 18 29.36 -2.05 -9.37
CA PRO A 18 30.66 -2.06 -8.68
C PRO A 18 31.39 -0.72 -8.79
N SER A 19 31.97 -0.22 -7.69
CA SER A 19 32.65 1.08 -7.66
C SER A 19 33.80 1.20 -8.66
N SER A 20 34.46 0.09 -9.00
CA SER A 20 35.52 0.05 -10.01
C SER A 20 35.03 0.35 -11.44
N GLY A 21 33.74 0.15 -11.71
CA GLY A 21 33.11 0.43 -13.00
C GLY A 21 32.31 1.74 -13.03
N ALA A 22 32.28 2.49 -11.93
CA ALA A 22 31.53 3.73 -11.86
C ALA A 22 32.13 4.77 -12.83
N PRO A 23 31.31 5.46 -13.64
CA PRO A 23 31.79 6.49 -14.54
C PRO A 23 32.43 7.62 -13.75
N ARG A 24 33.54 8.18 -14.27
CA ARG A 24 34.11 9.43 -13.75
C ARG A 24 33.16 10.57 -14.11
N ALA A 25 32.25 10.90 -13.21
CA ALA A 25 31.41 12.09 -13.37
C ALA A 25 32.30 13.34 -13.37
N SER A 26 32.15 14.19 -14.38
CA SER A 26 32.93 15.42 -14.54
C SER A 26 32.59 16.46 -13.47
N GLU A 27 31.38 16.39 -12.90
CA GLU A 27 30.87 17.27 -11.85
C GLU A 27 30.10 16.44 -10.81
N VAL A 28 30.77 16.04 -9.73
CA VAL A 28 30.11 15.43 -8.56
C VAL A 28 29.85 16.53 -7.54
N THR A 29 28.58 16.81 -7.26
CA THR A 29 28.18 17.86 -6.30
C THR A 29 28.31 17.41 -4.85
N ALA A 30 28.11 16.13 -4.56
CA ALA A 30 28.29 15.54 -3.24
C ALA A 30 28.57 14.03 -3.35
N THR A 31 29.37 13.51 -2.42
CA THR A 31 29.65 12.07 -2.26
C THR A 31 29.29 11.67 -0.83
N TYR A 32 28.65 10.52 -0.68
CA TYR A 32 28.27 9.95 0.61
C TYR A 32 28.78 8.52 0.69
N GLU A 33 29.54 8.21 1.74
CA GLU A 33 29.89 6.83 2.08
C GLU A 33 28.87 6.32 3.08
N VAL A 34 28.23 5.19 2.76
CA VAL A 34 27.16 4.62 3.57
C VAL A 34 27.35 3.10 3.71
N PRO A 35 26.94 2.50 4.84
CA PRO A 35 27.08 1.05 5.03
C PRO A 35 26.28 0.24 4.00
N VAL A 36 25.07 0.71 3.67
CA VAL A 36 24.12 0.02 2.80
C VAL A 36 23.34 1.05 2.00
N VAL A 37 23.14 0.73 0.71
CA VAL A 37 22.26 1.48 -0.19
C VAL A 37 21.28 0.53 -0.87
N MET A 38 20.02 0.92 -0.96
CA MET A 38 18.96 0.14 -1.64
C MET A 38 17.92 1.08 -2.29
N PRO A 39 17.03 0.58 -3.17
CA PRO A 39 15.95 1.40 -3.71
C PRO A 39 15.06 1.94 -2.58
N GLY A 40 14.46 3.10 -2.81
CA GLY A 40 13.36 3.59 -1.98
C GLY A 40 12.19 2.59 -1.96
N MET A 41 11.58 2.44 -0.79
CA MET A 41 10.58 1.41 -0.55
C MET A 41 9.18 1.85 -0.99
N TRP A 42 8.34 0.85 -1.23
CA TRP A 42 6.94 0.94 -1.58
C TRP A 42 6.08 0.34 -0.48
N ASP A 43 5.03 1.06 -0.09
CA ASP A 43 3.87 0.46 0.55
C ASP A 43 2.74 0.44 -0.46
N THR A 44 2.21 -0.74 -0.77
CA THR A 44 1.21 -0.91 -1.82
C THR A 44 -0.23 -0.99 -1.31
N HIS A 45 -0.43 -0.73 -0.01
CA HIS A 45 -1.74 -0.66 0.61
C HIS A 45 -1.69 0.18 1.89
N ALA A 46 -2.06 1.45 1.80
CA ALA A 46 -2.22 2.36 2.93
C ALA A 46 -3.36 3.36 2.67
N HIS A 47 -3.79 4.10 3.68
CA HIS A 47 -4.96 4.98 3.62
C HIS A 47 -4.71 6.36 4.24
N PHE A 48 -4.62 7.42 3.41
CA PHE A 48 -4.51 8.79 3.93
C PHE A 48 -5.87 9.32 4.37
N LEU A 49 -6.30 8.98 5.58
CA LEU A 49 -7.65 9.29 6.10
C LEU A 49 -7.68 10.49 7.06
N GLY A 50 -6.57 10.78 7.74
CA GLY A 50 -6.52 11.84 8.76
C GLY A 50 -7.22 11.50 10.08
N VAL A 51 -7.65 10.24 10.25
CA VAL A 51 -8.28 9.73 11.48
C VAL A 51 -7.22 9.34 12.50
N THR A 52 -7.47 9.51 13.80
CA THR A 52 -6.48 9.23 14.85
C THR A 52 -6.75 7.92 15.60
N GLY A 53 -7.86 7.26 15.30
CA GLY A 53 -8.30 6.02 15.94
C GLY A 53 -8.83 5.02 14.93
N LEU A 54 -9.16 3.82 15.41
CA LEU A 54 -9.61 2.68 14.60
C LEU A 54 -11.14 2.64 14.42
N ASN A 55 -11.86 3.64 14.93
CA ASN A 55 -13.30 3.72 14.75
C ASN A 55 -13.62 4.28 13.36
N LEU A 56 -14.21 3.45 12.49
CA LEU A 56 -14.59 3.85 11.13
C LEU A 56 -15.54 5.06 11.10
N GLU A 57 -16.34 5.25 12.15
CA GLU A 57 -17.21 6.42 12.31
C GLU A 57 -16.47 7.76 12.25
N ASP A 58 -15.17 7.78 12.60
CA ASP A 58 -14.38 9.01 12.57
C ASP A 58 -14.16 9.52 11.14
N LEU A 59 -14.26 8.65 10.13
CA LEU A 59 -14.11 9.01 8.70
C LEU A 59 -15.13 10.06 8.24
N VAL A 60 -16.30 10.09 8.88
CA VAL A 60 -17.40 11.00 8.53
C VAL A 60 -17.60 12.12 9.54
N ARG A 61 -16.94 12.04 10.71
CA ARG A 61 -17.05 13.05 11.78
C ARG A 61 -15.95 14.11 11.72
N ILE A 62 -14.80 13.78 11.13
CA ILE A 62 -13.66 14.69 11.05
C ILE A 62 -13.82 15.61 9.83
N PRO A 63 -13.72 16.95 9.99
CA PRO A 63 -13.74 17.86 8.86
C PRO A 63 -12.60 17.58 7.87
N PRO A 64 -12.85 17.59 6.54
CA PRO A 64 -11.82 17.29 5.53
C PRO A 64 -10.55 18.13 5.66
N GLN A 65 -10.66 19.38 6.13
CA GLN A 65 -9.51 20.27 6.35
C GLN A 65 -8.58 19.73 7.44
N VAL A 66 -9.16 19.20 8.53
CA VAL A 66 -8.41 18.58 9.62
C VAL A 66 -7.76 17.29 9.14
N SER A 67 -8.51 16.44 8.43
CA SER A 67 -7.98 15.20 7.87
C SER A 67 -6.82 15.48 6.90
N THR A 68 -6.98 16.47 6.02
CA THR A 68 -5.93 16.87 5.07
C THR A 68 -4.68 17.37 5.78
N ALA A 69 -4.82 18.25 6.77
CA ALA A 69 -3.68 18.78 7.52
C ALA A 69 -2.88 17.68 8.23
N ARG A 70 -3.55 16.64 8.74
CA ARG A 70 -2.90 15.46 9.33
C ARG A 70 -2.23 14.60 8.27
N ALA A 71 -2.93 14.34 7.16
CA ALA A 71 -2.43 13.51 6.07
C ALA A 71 -1.14 14.06 5.41
N VAL A 72 -0.92 15.39 5.45
CA VAL A 72 0.36 16.00 5.06
C VAL A 72 1.52 15.48 5.93
N LYS A 73 1.32 15.36 7.24
CA LYS A 73 2.33 14.83 8.16
C LYS A 73 2.49 13.33 8.06
N ASP A 74 1.42 12.62 7.75
CA ASP A 74 1.45 11.19 7.47
C ASP A 74 2.31 10.87 6.22
N ALA A 75 2.16 11.66 5.15
CA ALA A 75 2.98 11.54 3.94
C ALA A 75 4.47 11.82 4.23
N GLU A 76 4.77 12.84 5.02
CA GLU A 76 6.14 13.13 5.47
C GLU A 76 6.70 11.97 6.31
N ALA A 77 5.92 11.40 7.22
CA ALA A 77 6.33 10.27 8.05
C ALA A 77 6.68 9.02 7.23
N ALA A 78 5.91 8.71 6.17
CA ALA A 78 6.25 7.64 5.23
C ALA A 78 7.60 7.87 4.55
N LEU A 79 7.81 9.07 4.01
CA LEU A 79 9.04 9.43 3.32
C LEU A 79 10.25 9.33 4.26
N MET A 80 10.11 9.81 5.51
CA MET A 80 11.17 9.73 6.52
C MET A 80 11.45 8.30 6.99
N ALA A 81 10.51 7.37 6.82
CA ALA A 81 10.70 5.94 7.04
C ALA A 81 11.32 5.21 5.84
N GLY A 82 11.69 5.93 4.77
CA GLY A 82 12.31 5.35 3.58
C GLY A 82 11.31 4.82 2.53
N PHE A 83 10.02 5.06 2.72
CA PHE A 83 8.98 4.72 1.76
C PHE A 83 8.80 5.89 0.81
N THR A 84 9.41 5.79 -0.38
CA THR A 84 9.42 6.87 -1.39
C THR A 84 8.22 6.80 -2.34
N SER A 85 7.45 5.71 -2.29
CA SER A 85 6.22 5.53 -3.06
C SER A 85 5.13 4.83 -2.25
N ILE A 86 3.88 5.25 -2.44
CA ILE A 86 2.70 4.68 -1.79
C ILE A 86 1.63 4.40 -2.85
N ARG A 87 1.13 3.16 -2.93
CA ARG A 87 -0.14 2.87 -3.59
C ARG A 87 -1.23 2.90 -2.52
N GLU A 88 -2.00 3.97 -2.52
CA GLU A 88 -3.11 4.13 -1.58
C GLU A 88 -4.24 3.16 -1.92
N ALA A 89 -4.95 2.67 -0.92
CA ALA A 89 -6.11 1.79 -1.07
C ALA A 89 -7.45 2.50 -0.83
N GLY A 90 -7.45 3.83 -0.73
CA GLY A 90 -8.61 4.71 -0.59
C GLY A 90 -8.37 5.82 0.43
N GLY A 91 -8.69 7.06 0.08
CA GLY A 91 -8.44 8.21 0.96
C GLY A 91 -8.14 9.51 0.19
N LEU A 92 -7.33 10.37 0.82
CA LEU A 92 -6.96 11.69 0.30
C LEU A 92 -5.80 11.65 -0.72
N GLY A 93 -5.20 10.49 -0.96
CA GLY A 93 -3.97 10.35 -1.75
C GLY A 93 -4.06 10.91 -3.16
N VAL A 94 -5.23 10.82 -3.83
CA VAL A 94 -5.43 11.39 -5.17
C VAL A 94 -5.26 12.92 -5.18
N HIS A 95 -5.56 13.58 -4.06
CA HIS A 95 -5.38 15.01 -3.88
C HIS A 95 -3.95 15.35 -3.39
N LEU A 96 -3.42 14.55 -2.47
CA LEU A 96 -2.05 14.72 -1.96
C LEU A 96 -1.00 14.57 -3.06
N ALA A 97 -1.21 13.63 -3.99
CA ALA A 97 -0.32 13.41 -5.13
C ALA A 97 -0.02 14.71 -5.89
N ARG A 98 -1.05 15.53 -6.14
CA ARG A 98 -0.89 16.81 -6.85
C ARG A 98 0.01 17.79 -6.10
N VAL A 99 -0.23 17.99 -4.80
CA VAL A 99 0.52 18.96 -3.99
C VAL A 99 1.93 18.47 -3.65
N ILE A 100 2.17 17.15 -3.68
CA ILE A 100 3.50 16.57 -3.60
C ILE A 100 4.25 16.78 -4.92
N ASP A 101 3.62 16.48 -6.06
CA ASP A 101 4.27 16.57 -7.37
C ASP A 101 4.62 18.01 -7.79
N GLU A 102 3.82 19.01 -7.39
CA GLU A 102 4.12 20.43 -7.62
C GLU A 102 5.09 21.02 -6.56
N GLY A 103 5.45 20.25 -5.52
CA GLY A 103 6.43 20.64 -4.50
C GLY A 103 5.88 21.45 -3.32
N THR A 104 4.57 21.61 -3.20
CA THR A 104 3.93 22.34 -2.08
C THR A 104 4.16 21.64 -0.73
N ILE A 105 4.19 20.30 -0.70
CA ILE A 105 4.51 19.51 0.49
C ILE A 105 5.53 18.41 0.16
N ARG A 106 6.23 17.93 1.18
CA ARG A 106 7.10 16.74 1.06
C ARG A 106 6.28 15.47 1.24
N GLY A 107 6.58 14.44 0.45
CA GLY A 107 5.95 13.13 0.56
C GLY A 107 6.45 12.14 -0.48
N PRO A 108 6.02 10.87 -0.38
CA PRO A 108 6.27 9.85 -1.39
C PRO A 108 5.52 10.17 -2.69
N SER A 109 5.89 9.50 -3.79
CA SER A 109 5.02 9.42 -4.96
C SER A 109 3.76 8.64 -4.60
N VAL A 110 2.58 9.22 -4.83
CA VAL A 110 1.30 8.61 -4.43
C VAL A 110 0.50 8.16 -5.65
N TYR A 111 0.05 6.91 -5.63
CA TYR A 111 -0.81 6.30 -6.65
C TYR A 111 -2.12 5.87 -6.01
N ALA A 112 -3.19 6.61 -6.25
CA ALA A 112 -4.43 6.47 -5.48
C ALA A 112 -5.65 6.11 -6.35
N PRO A 113 -6.65 5.42 -5.78
CA PRO A 113 -7.92 5.13 -6.44
C PRO A 113 -8.96 6.24 -6.29
N GLY A 114 -8.72 7.23 -5.43
CA GLY A 114 -9.79 8.09 -4.94
C GLY A 114 -10.60 7.33 -3.90
N ALA A 115 -11.91 7.17 -4.14
CA ALA A 115 -12.79 6.45 -3.24
C ALA A 115 -12.68 4.91 -3.40
N ILE A 116 -12.88 4.21 -2.29
CA ILE A 116 -13.12 2.76 -2.26
C ILE A 116 -14.52 2.49 -2.84
N ILE A 117 -14.62 1.57 -3.80
CA ILE A 117 -15.90 1.18 -4.39
C ILE A 117 -16.46 -0.06 -3.67
N SER A 118 -17.68 0.04 -3.15
CA SER A 118 -18.37 -1.05 -2.46
C SER A 118 -19.82 -1.14 -2.94
N GLN A 119 -20.45 -2.31 -2.78
CA GLN A 119 -21.89 -2.44 -2.94
C GLN A 119 -22.61 -1.92 -1.68
N THR A 120 -23.91 -1.67 -1.78
CA THR A 120 -24.76 -1.44 -0.60
C THR A 120 -24.71 -2.64 0.35
N GLY A 121 -24.62 -2.37 1.66
CA GLY A 121 -24.42 -3.38 2.70
C GLY A 121 -23.02 -4.02 2.69
N GLY A 122 -22.10 -3.49 1.87
CA GLY A 122 -20.74 -4.01 1.72
C GLY A 122 -19.75 -3.47 2.76
N HIS A 123 -18.47 -3.76 2.53
CA HIS A 123 -17.40 -3.46 3.49
C HIS A 123 -17.16 -1.95 3.67
N ALA A 124 -17.26 -1.16 2.60
CA ALA A 124 -17.10 0.30 2.66
C ALA A 124 -18.44 1.05 2.83
N ASP A 125 -19.45 0.37 3.39
CA ASP A 125 -20.74 0.96 3.76
C ASP A 125 -20.81 1.16 5.28
N LEU A 126 -21.06 2.39 5.74
CA LEU A 126 -21.24 2.68 7.16
C LEU A 126 -22.70 2.42 7.54
N HIS A 127 -22.98 1.18 7.93
CA HIS A 127 -24.34 0.67 8.15
C HIS A 127 -25.18 1.45 9.19
N ALA A 128 -24.54 2.24 10.04
CA ALA A 128 -25.20 3.11 11.02
C ALA A 128 -25.84 4.39 10.42
N TYR A 129 -25.51 4.74 9.17
CA TYR A 129 -26.02 5.93 8.49
C TYR A 129 -27.11 5.60 7.46
N PRO A 130 -28.07 6.51 7.21
CA PRO A 130 -29.05 6.30 6.14
C PRO A 130 -28.36 6.15 4.77
N LEU A 131 -28.83 5.20 3.95
CA LEU A 131 -28.27 4.94 2.62
C LEU A 131 -28.17 6.20 1.73
N ALA A 132 -29.21 7.04 1.73
CA ALA A 132 -29.20 8.30 0.98
C ALA A 132 -28.10 9.27 1.45
N TRP A 133 -27.74 9.22 2.74
CA TRP A 133 -26.63 10.00 3.28
C TRP A 133 -25.29 9.46 2.77
N MET A 134 -25.11 8.13 2.73
CA MET A 134 -23.89 7.50 2.21
C MET A 134 -23.63 7.86 0.73
N HIS A 135 -24.67 7.87 -0.11
CA HIS A 135 -24.53 8.36 -1.48
C HIS A 135 -24.13 9.85 -1.53
N GLY A 136 -24.75 10.69 -0.69
CA GLY A 136 -24.39 12.11 -0.60
C GLY A 136 -22.95 12.34 -0.14
N TYR A 137 -22.45 11.53 0.81
CA TYR A 137 -21.06 11.59 1.27
C TYR A 137 -20.08 11.33 0.12
N ALA A 138 -20.32 10.29 -0.68
CA ALA A 138 -19.51 9.97 -1.86
C ALA A 138 -19.51 11.12 -2.89
N GLU A 139 -20.69 11.68 -3.20
CA GLU A 139 -20.83 12.81 -4.14
C GLU A 139 -20.14 14.08 -3.64
N SER A 140 -19.95 14.23 -2.32
CA SER A 140 -19.24 15.35 -1.70
C SER A 140 -17.72 15.17 -1.61
N GLY A 141 -17.17 14.09 -2.18
CA GLY A 141 -15.74 13.79 -2.16
C GLY A 141 -15.29 12.90 -1.00
N GLY A 142 -16.21 12.09 -0.45
CA GLY A 142 -15.91 11.11 0.57
C GLY A 142 -14.99 9.97 0.11
N PHE A 143 -14.45 9.22 1.07
CA PHE A 143 -13.47 8.14 0.81
C PHE A 143 -14.09 6.83 0.33
N MET A 144 -15.41 6.74 0.32
CA MET A 144 -16.18 5.52 0.03
C MET A 144 -17.30 5.86 -0.95
N HIS A 145 -17.56 4.96 -1.90
CA HIS A 145 -18.58 5.15 -2.93
C HIS A 145 -19.36 3.87 -3.15
N LEU A 146 -20.65 3.91 -2.81
CA LEU A 146 -21.57 2.80 -3.04
C LEU A 146 -22.02 2.76 -4.50
N ALA A 147 -22.03 1.57 -5.10
CA ALA A 147 -22.52 1.34 -6.46
C ALA A 147 -23.23 -0.01 -6.54
N ASP A 148 -24.46 -0.03 -7.07
CA ASP A 148 -25.21 -1.27 -7.27
C ASP A 148 -25.66 -1.40 -8.72
N GLY A 149 -25.40 -2.56 -9.31
CA GLY A 149 -25.61 -2.86 -10.71
C GLY A 149 -24.52 -2.31 -11.63
N VAL A 150 -24.38 -2.96 -12.78
CA VAL A 150 -23.39 -2.61 -13.81
C VAL A 150 -23.41 -1.12 -14.20
N PRO A 151 -24.57 -0.47 -14.44
CA PRO A 151 -24.58 0.95 -14.83
C PRO A 151 -23.96 1.89 -13.80
N GLU A 152 -24.22 1.66 -12.51
CA GLU A 152 -23.65 2.47 -11.43
C GLU A 152 -22.17 2.18 -11.25
N CYS A 153 -21.77 0.91 -11.28
CA CYS A 153 -20.36 0.52 -11.22
C CYS A 153 -19.52 1.24 -12.29
N LEU A 154 -20.00 1.28 -13.53
CA LEU A 154 -19.33 2.02 -14.61
C LEU A 154 -19.26 3.53 -14.33
N LYS A 155 -20.34 4.13 -13.82
CA LYS A 155 -20.38 5.57 -13.47
C LYS A 155 -19.36 5.89 -12.37
N VAL A 156 -19.28 5.06 -11.34
CA VAL A 156 -18.39 5.28 -10.20
C VAL A 156 -16.92 5.11 -10.60
N VAL A 157 -16.57 4.09 -11.39
CA VAL A 157 -15.21 3.95 -11.94
C VAL A 157 -14.82 5.20 -12.73
N ARG A 158 -15.70 5.69 -13.60
CA ARG A 158 -15.47 6.92 -14.37
C ARG A 158 -15.31 8.16 -13.48
N ALA A 159 -16.04 8.24 -12.37
CA ALA A 159 -15.87 9.32 -11.41
C ALA A 159 -14.48 9.31 -10.78
N GLN A 160 -13.94 8.13 -10.43
CA GLN A 160 -12.58 8.01 -9.92
C GLN A 160 -11.53 8.36 -10.98
N LEU A 161 -11.73 7.90 -12.22
CA LEU A 161 -10.87 8.26 -13.35
C LEU A 161 -10.88 9.78 -13.60
N ARG A 162 -12.02 10.45 -13.43
CA ARG A 162 -12.14 11.92 -13.53
C ARG A 162 -11.30 12.64 -12.47
N LEU A 163 -11.13 12.06 -11.27
CA LEU A 163 -10.25 12.60 -10.23
C LEU A 163 -8.76 12.42 -10.55
N GLY A 164 -8.42 11.62 -11.57
CA GLY A 164 -7.05 11.30 -11.92
C GLY A 164 -6.53 10.01 -11.29
N ALA A 165 -7.43 9.13 -10.81
CA ALA A 165 -7.06 7.87 -10.18
C ALA A 165 -6.08 7.05 -11.05
N LYS A 166 -5.08 6.46 -10.37
CA LYS A 166 -3.99 5.65 -10.96
C LYS A 166 -4.24 4.15 -10.86
N VAL A 167 -5.19 3.76 -10.02
CA VAL A 167 -5.68 2.40 -9.80
C VAL A 167 -7.17 2.49 -9.47
N ILE A 168 -7.91 1.39 -9.48
CA ILE A 168 -9.29 1.34 -8.97
C ILE A 168 -9.34 0.35 -7.81
N LYS A 169 -9.96 0.70 -6.69
CA LYS A 169 -10.14 -0.17 -5.52
C LYS A 169 -11.59 -0.63 -5.41
N VAL A 170 -11.78 -1.93 -5.20
CA VAL A 170 -13.09 -2.52 -4.89
C VAL A 170 -13.07 -3.36 -3.61
N CYS A 171 -14.22 -3.48 -2.96
CA CYS A 171 -14.52 -4.49 -1.94
C CYS A 171 -15.20 -5.70 -2.59
N ALA A 172 -14.45 -6.79 -2.79
CA ALA A 172 -14.95 -8.02 -3.42
C ALA A 172 -15.25 -9.15 -2.39
N SER A 173 -15.03 -8.89 -1.11
CA SER A 173 -15.61 -9.63 0.02
C SER A 173 -16.00 -8.67 1.13
N GLY A 174 -16.66 -9.19 2.16
CA GLY A 174 -16.77 -8.46 3.42
C GLY A 174 -15.42 -8.23 4.09
N GLY A 175 -15.41 -7.38 5.11
CA GLY A 175 -14.18 -7.06 5.84
C GLY A 175 -14.28 -7.18 7.35
N VAL A 176 -13.14 -6.91 7.98
CA VAL A 176 -12.95 -7.08 9.42
C VAL A 176 -13.64 -5.98 10.22
N LEU A 177 -13.56 -4.73 9.75
CA LEU A 177 -14.01 -3.55 10.49
C LEU A 177 -15.48 -3.14 10.25
N SER A 178 -16.15 -3.73 9.27
CA SER A 178 -17.58 -3.46 8.97
C SER A 178 -18.51 -4.34 9.80
N GLU A 179 -19.69 -3.84 10.11
CA GLU A 179 -20.59 -4.44 11.12
C GLU A 179 -21.36 -5.65 10.58
N LEU A 180 -22.12 -5.47 9.49
CA LEU A 180 -23.13 -6.45 9.05
C LEU A 180 -22.64 -7.49 8.04
N ASP A 181 -21.55 -7.21 7.33
CA ASP A 181 -21.00 -8.13 6.33
C ASP A 181 -20.12 -9.22 6.95
N ASP A 182 -19.65 -10.15 6.13
CA ASP A 182 -18.78 -11.25 6.58
C ASP A 182 -17.55 -11.35 5.66
N PRO A 183 -16.33 -11.43 6.22
CA PRO A 183 -15.09 -11.64 5.46
C PRO A 183 -15.14 -12.81 4.47
N ILE A 184 -15.90 -13.87 4.75
CA ILE A 184 -16.02 -15.04 3.89
C ILE A 184 -16.86 -14.76 2.65
N HIS A 185 -17.88 -13.90 2.76
CA HIS A 185 -18.86 -13.70 1.72
C HIS A 185 -18.32 -12.82 0.59
N GLN A 186 -18.52 -13.27 -0.65
CA GLN A 186 -18.29 -12.47 -1.84
C GLN A 186 -19.14 -11.20 -1.80
N GLN A 187 -18.55 -10.08 -2.20
CA GLN A 187 -19.22 -8.82 -2.50
C GLN A 187 -19.02 -8.48 -3.99
N PHE A 188 -20.01 -7.79 -4.55
CA PHE A 188 -20.32 -7.65 -5.97
C PHE A 188 -20.64 -8.98 -6.67
N SER A 189 -21.57 -8.91 -7.61
CA SER A 189 -21.78 -9.97 -8.60
C SER A 189 -20.59 -10.05 -9.56
N ASP A 190 -20.43 -11.21 -10.19
CA ASP A 190 -19.41 -11.39 -11.22
C ASP A 190 -19.60 -10.42 -12.41
N GLU A 191 -20.83 -10.01 -12.69
CA GLU A 191 -21.14 -9.04 -13.76
C GLU A 191 -20.62 -7.64 -13.42
N GLU A 192 -20.81 -7.20 -12.19
CA GLU A 192 -20.31 -5.91 -11.70
C GLU A 192 -18.78 -5.90 -11.64
N LEU A 193 -18.15 -6.94 -11.10
CA LEU A 193 -16.69 -7.04 -11.06
C LEU A 193 -16.09 -7.00 -12.48
N ARG A 194 -16.66 -7.75 -13.44
CA ARG A 194 -16.22 -7.69 -14.84
C ARG A 194 -16.42 -6.31 -15.46
N ALA A 195 -17.51 -5.63 -15.15
CA ALA A 195 -17.76 -4.27 -15.65
C ALA A 195 -16.74 -3.27 -15.09
N ILE A 196 -16.44 -3.34 -13.79
CA ILE A 196 -15.45 -2.48 -13.12
C ILE A 196 -14.07 -2.70 -13.73
N VAL A 197 -13.60 -3.96 -13.81
CA VAL A 197 -12.30 -4.30 -14.39
C VAL A 197 -12.23 -3.88 -15.86
N GLY A 198 -13.27 -4.15 -16.64
CA GLY A 198 -13.33 -3.77 -18.05
C GLY A 198 -13.24 -2.26 -18.26
N GLU A 199 -13.88 -1.46 -17.41
CA GLU A 199 -13.83 0.00 -17.51
C GLU A 199 -12.50 0.59 -17.04
N ALA A 200 -11.92 0.05 -15.95
CA ALA A 200 -10.59 0.43 -15.49
C ALA A 200 -9.53 0.16 -16.57
N ASN A 201 -9.54 -1.04 -17.15
CA ASN A 201 -8.59 -1.45 -18.19
C ASN A 201 -8.72 -0.62 -19.46
N ARG A 202 -9.93 -0.18 -19.84
CA ARG A 202 -10.15 0.71 -21.00
C ARG A 202 -9.44 2.06 -20.84
N ALA A 203 -9.22 2.48 -19.59
CA ALA A 203 -8.44 3.66 -19.24
C ALA A 203 -6.99 3.34 -18.86
N GLY A 204 -6.51 2.11 -19.06
CA GLY A 204 -5.15 1.69 -18.71
C GLY A 204 -4.89 1.67 -17.20
N ARG A 205 -5.91 1.40 -16.37
CA ARG A 205 -5.79 1.19 -14.92
C ARG A 205 -6.10 -0.26 -14.59
N ILE A 206 -5.40 -0.79 -13.59
CA ILE A 206 -5.75 -2.08 -12.97
C ILE A 206 -6.76 -1.90 -11.83
N VAL A 207 -7.34 -3.01 -11.38
CA VAL A 207 -8.18 -3.08 -10.19
C VAL A 207 -7.45 -3.82 -9.06
N MET A 208 -7.44 -3.23 -7.87
CA MET A 208 -7.04 -3.85 -6.61
C MET A 208 -8.29 -4.26 -5.81
N ALA A 209 -8.33 -5.50 -5.33
CA ALA A 209 -9.52 -6.07 -4.71
C ALA A 209 -9.29 -6.43 -3.24
N HIS A 210 -10.01 -5.77 -2.33
CA HIS A 210 -10.15 -6.23 -0.95
C HIS A 210 -10.86 -7.58 -0.94
N CYS A 211 -10.18 -8.63 -0.47
CA CYS A 211 -10.70 -9.99 -0.41
C CYS A 211 -10.12 -10.77 0.77
N HIS A 212 -10.97 -11.21 1.69
CA HIS A 212 -10.60 -12.21 2.68
C HIS A 212 -11.01 -13.61 2.21
N GLY A 213 -12.31 -13.84 2.06
CA GLY A 213 -12.91 -15.14 1.75
C GLY A 213 -12.56 -15.65 0.35
N GLN A 214 -12.36 -16.96 0.25
CA GLN A 214 -12.07 -17.65 -1.01
C GLN A 214 -13.08 -17.32 -2.13
N PRO A 215 -14.41 -17.26 -1.90
CA PRO A 215 -15.37 -16.89 -2.94
C PRO A 215 -15.06 -15.53 -3.57
N GLY A 216 -14.78 -14.52 -2.74
CA GLY A 216 -14.42 -13.17 -3.20
C GLY A 216 -13.08 -13.15 -3.95
N ILE A 217 -12.06 -13.85 -3.44
CA ILE A 217 -10.75 -13.99 -4.12
C ILE A 217 -10.93 -14.57 -5.53
N MET A 218 -11.67 -15.68 -5.65
CA MET A 218 -11.89 -16.32 -6.95
C MET A 218 -12.70 -15.45 -7.90
N ALA A 219 -13.73 -14.74 -7.41
CA ALA A 219 -14.52 -13.83 -8.22
C ALA A 219 -13.67 -12.65 -8.75
N ALA A 220 -12.86 -12.04 -7.88
CA ALA A 220 -11.95 -10.96 -8.25
C ALA A 220 -10.92 -11.42 -9.30
N LEU A 221 -10.31 -12.59 -9.12
CA LEU A 221 -9.35 -13.16 -10.08
C LEU A 221 -10.01 -13.48 -11.43
N LYS A 222 -11.19 -14.11 -11.43
CA LYS A 222 -11.97 -14.40 -12.65
C LYS A 222 -12.33 -13.13 -13.42
N ALA A 223 -12.70 -12.06 -12.71
CA ALA A 223 -13.01 -10.77 -13.32
C ALA A 223 -11.77 -10.07 -13.89
N GLY A 224 -10.56 -10.43 -13.43
CA GLY A 224 -9.30 -9.86 -13.88
C GLY A 224 -8.74 -8.76 -12.97
N CYS A 225 -9.07 -8.78 -11.68
CA CYS A 225 -8.37 -7.94 -10.70
C CYS A 225 -6.89 -8.32 -10.67
N HIS A 226 -6.02 -7.31 -10.63
CA HIS A 226 -4.57 -7.48 -10.78
C HIS A 226 -3.87 -7.74 -9.45
N THR A 227 -4.42 -7.18 -8.37
CA THR A 227 -3.93 -7.44 -7.02
C THR A 227 -5.06 -7.88 -6.10
N ILE A 228 -4.74 -8.86 -5.24
CA ILE A 228 -5.59 -9.35 -4.17
C ILE A 228 -5.04 -8.82 -2.87
N GLU A 229 -5.85 -8.05 -2.16
CA GLU A 229 -5.48 -7.46 -0.88
C GLU A 229 -5.96 -8.35 0.26
N HIS A 230 -5.14 -8.47 1.30
CA HIS A 230 -5.30 -9.38 2.45
C HIS A 230 -5.17 -10.86 2.06
N GLY A 231 -6.10 -11.41 1.28
CA GLY A 231 -6.05 -12.81 0.83
C GLY A 231 -6.13 -13.82 1.97
N SER A 232 -6.87 -13.50 3.04
CA SER A 232 -6.80 -14.25 4.30
C SER A 232 -7.26 -15.69 4.27
N TYR A 233 -8.12 -16.05 3.31
CA TYR A 233 -8.55 -17.43 3.09
C TYR A 233 -8.09 -17.93 1.71
N LEU A 234 -6.95 -17.43 1.21
CA LEU A 234 -6.32 -17.95 0.00
C LEU A 234 -5.96 -19.42 0.20
N ASP A 235 -6.47 -20.24 -0.72
CA ASP A 235 -6.24 -21.69 -0.77
C ASP A 235 -5.43 -22.05 -2.03
N GLU A 236 -5.22 -23.35 -2.26
CA GLU A 236 -4.44 -23.81 -3.40
C GLU A 236 -5.05 -23.39 -4.74
N ALA A 237 -6.37 -23.45 -4.88
CA ALA A 237 -7.05 -23.07 -6.12
C ALA A 237 -6.90 -21.57 -6.41
N ALA A 238 -6.98 -20.73 -5.37
CA ALA A 238 -6.72 -19.30 -5.49
C ALA A 238 -5.26 -19.01 -5.84
N ALA A 239 -4.30 -19.66 -5.16
CA ALA A 239 -2.87 -19.52 -5.46
C ALA A 239 -2.53 -19.91 -6.90
N ASP A 240 -3.05 -21.05 -7.37
CA ASP A 240 -2.85 -21.53 -8.73
C ASP A 240 -3.44 -20.54 -9.76
N MET A 241 -4.61 -19.96 -9.49
CA MET A 241 -5.22 -18.95 -10.35
C MET A 241 -4.44 -17.60 -10.32
N MET A 242 -3.86 -17.21 -9.18
CA MET A 242 -3.00 -16.03 -9.11
C MET A 242 -1.76 -16.21 -9.98
N LEU A 243 -1.14 -17.40 -9.96
CA LEU A 243 -0.02 -17.74 -10.83
C LEU A 243 -0.41 -17.71 -12.31
N GLU A 244 -1.54 -18.33 -12.67
CA GLU A 244 -2.06 -18.35 -14.04
C GLU A 244 -2.27 -16.92 -14.59
N ARG A 245 -2.80 -16.03 -13.76
CA ARG A 245 -3.14 -14.65 -14.15
C ARG A 245 -2.01 -13.64 -13.94
N GLY A 246 -0.92 -14.05 -13.28
CA GLY A 246 0.13 -13.15 -12.85
C GLY A 246 -0.32 -12.11 -11.81
N ALA A 247 -1.38 -12.41 -11.06
CA ALA A 247 -1.90 -11.54 -10.01
C ALA A 247 -0.93 -11.48 -8.82
N ILE A 248 -0.97 -10.35 -8.09
CA ILE A 248 -0.06 -10.09 -6.96
C ILE A 248 -0.85 -10.14 -5.66
N LEU A 249 -0.30 -10.81 -4.65
CA LEU A 249 -0.81 -10.78 -3.28
C LEU A 249 -0.21 -9.58 -2.53
N VAL A 250 -1.06 -8.81 -1.86
CA VAL A 250 -0.66 -7.76 -0.93
C VAL A 250 -1.27 -8.09 0.44
N PRO A 251 -0.50 -8.74 1.33
CA PRO A 251 -1.08 -9.46 2.48
C PRO A 251 -1.49 -8.56 3.64
N THR A 252 -0.81 -7.42 3.87
CA THR A 252 -1.14 -6.49 4.96
C THR A 252 -1.24 -7.19 6.33
N ARG A 253 -0.25 -8.03 6.67
CA ARG A 253 -0.25 -8.74 7.95
C ARG A 253 -0.17 -7.77 9.13
N PHE A 254 0.53 -6.66 8.96
CA PHE A 254 0.74 -5.63 9.97
C PHE A 254 -0.58 -5.18 10.60
N VAL A 255 -1.58 -4.78 9.82
CA VAL A 255 -2.87 -4.33 10.40
C VAL A 255 -3.55 -5.44 11.19
N ILE A 256 -3.50 -6.70 10.71
CA ILE A 256 -4.14 -7.83 11.41
C ILE A 256 -3.51 -8.03 12.78
N GLU A 257 -2.18 -8.00 12.88
CA GLU A 257 -1.46 -8.12 14.15
C GLU A 257 -1.74 -6.92 15.08
N ARG A 258 -1.84 -5.71 14.53
CA ARG A 258 -2.18 -4.52 15.31
C ARG A 258 -3.61 -4.60 15.86
N LEU A 259 -4.56 -5.13 15.09
CA LEU A 259 -5.95 -5.32 15.54
C LEU A 259 -6.06 -6.41 16.60
N VAL A 260 -5.36 -7.54 16.45
CA VAL A 260 -5.35 -8.63 17.44
C VAL A 260 -4.66 -8.22 18.73
N GLY A 261 -3.55 -7.49 18.62
CA GLY A 261 -2.77 -6.99 19.76
C GLY A 261 -3.35 -5.73 20.42
N ALA A 262 -4.37 -5.09 19.81
CA ALA A 262 -5.01 -3.93 20.40
C ALA A 262 -5.69 -4.31 21.73
N ALA A 263 -5.41 -3.55 22.79
CA ALA A 263 -6.13 -3.70 24.04
C ALA A 263 -7.64 -3.51 23.80
N LYS A 264 -8.49 -4.21 24.57
CA LYS A 264 -9.96 -4.04 24.52
C LYS A 264 -10.40 -2.57 24.63
N ASP A 265 -9.59 -1.73 25.27
CA ASP A 265 -9.87 -0.30 25.49
C ASP A 265 -9.43 0.62 24.32
N SER A 266 -8.97 0.06 23.20
CA SER A 266 -8.53 0.80 22.00
C SER A 266 -9.65 1.44 21.17
N GLY A 267 -10.91 1.20 21.56
CA GLY A 267 -12.09 1.65 20.81
C GLY A 267 -12.46 0.76 19.62
N LEU A 268 -11.80 -0.39 19.44
CA LEU A 268 -12.18 -1.39 18.45
C LEU A 268 -13.51 -2.07 18.85
N PRO A 269 -14.54 -2.08 18.00
CA PRO A 269 -15.80 -2.76 18.31
C PRO A 269 -15.64 -4.28 18.51
N ASP A 270 -16.44 -4.87 19.40
CA ASP A 270 -16.40 -6.30 19.73
C ASP A 270 -16.58 -7.23 18.51
N TYR A 271 -17.38 -6.83 17.53
CA TYR A 271 -17.54 -7.61 16.29
C TYR A 271 -16.25 -7.63 15.46
N ALA A 272 -15.54 -6.50 15.39
CA ALA A 272 -14.32 -6.36 14.60
C ALA A 272 -13.17 -7.13 15.25
N TYR A 273 -13.03 -7.08 16.58
CA TYR A 273 -12.04 -7.87 17.31
C TYR A 273 -12.22 -9.38 17.07
N ARG A 274 -13.46 -9.88 17.16
CA ARG A 274 -13.75 -11.30 16.90
C ARG A 274 -13.35 -11.71 15.48
N LYS A 275 -13.77 -10.93 14.48
CA LYS A 275 -13.39 -11.16 13.08
C LYS A 275 -11.86 -11.16 12.91
N ALA A 276 -11.13 -10.24 13.55
CA ALA A 276 -9.67 -10.18 13.46
C ALA A 276 -9.00 -11.44 14.06
N VAL A 277 -9.42 -11.87 15.24
CA VAL A 277 -8.90 -13.08 15.90
C VAL A 277 -9.16 -14.33 15.06
N ASP A 278 -10.38 -14.48 14.53
CA ASP A 278 -10.76 -15.65 13.73
C ASP A 278 -9.97 -15.78 12.42
N ILE A 279 -9.50 -14.65 11.88
CA ILE A 279 -8.76 -14.57 10.62
C ILE A 279 -7.25 -14.71 10.81
N ALA A 280 -6.71 -14.32 11.97
CA ALA A 280 -5.27 -14.15 12.15
C ALA A 280 -4.47 -15.41 11.80
N ASP A 281 -4.75 -16.55 12.40
CA ASP A 281 -3.98 -17.78 12.13
C ASP A 281 -4.16 -18.25 10.68
N ARG A 282 -5.37 -18.08 10.14
CA ARG A 282 -5.68 -18.48 8.77
C ARG A 282 -4.93 -17.64 7.74
N HIS A 283 -4.84 -16.34 7.97
CA HIS A 283 -4.12 -15.44 7.08
C HIS A 283 -2.63 -15.75 7.03
N LEU A 284 -2.00 -16.09 8.17
CA LEU A 284 -0.60 -16.50 8.17
C LEU A 284 -0.39 -17.81 7.39
N GLU A 285 -1.30 -18.78 7.51
CA GLU A 285 -1.26 -20.01 6.71
C GLU A 285 -1.44 -19.73 5.21
N ALA A 286 -2.35 -18.84 4.85
CA ALA A 286 -2.55 -18.39 3.47
C ALA A 286 -1.29 -17.71 2.89
N MET A 287 -0.59 -16.89 3.68
CA MET A 287 0.69 -16.29 3.28
C MET A 287 1.76 -17.37 3.07
N ARG A 288 1.89 -18.34 4.00
CA ARG A 288 2.83 -19.46 3.85
C ARG A 288 2.57 -20.26 2.58
N LEU A 289 1.31 -20.52 2.28
CA LEU A 289 0.91 -21.19 1.05
C LEU A 289 1.30 -20.39 -0.19
N ALA A 290 1.00 -19.09 -0.21
CA ALA A 290 1.34 -18.19 -1.33
C ALA A 290 2.85 -18.15 -1.58
N VAL A 291 3.67 -18.04 -0.52
CA VAL A 291 5.13 -18.10 -0.59
C VAL A 291 5.59 -19.46 -1.14
N ALA A 292 5.09 -20.56 -0.59
CA ALA A 292 5.48 -21.91 -1.01
C ALA A 292 5.11 -22.22 -2.48
N LYS A 293 3.98 -21.68 -2.96
CA LYS A 293 3.55 -21.80 -4.36
C LYS A 293 4.29 -20.84 -5.31
N GLY A 294 5.00 -19.85 -4.78
CA GLY A 294 5.71 -18.85 -5.59
C GLY A 294 4.81 -17.74 -6.14
N VAL A 295 3.66 -17.47 -5.50
CA VAL A 295 2.83 -16.31 -5.83
C VAL A 295 3.64 -15.04 -5.62
N ARG A 296 3.53 -14.09 -6.54
CA ARG A 296 4.21 -12.80 -6.40
C ARG A 296 3.57 -12.01 -5.25
N ILE A 297 4.39 -11.53 -4.33
CA ILE A 297 3.97 -10.74 -3.17
C ILE A 297 4.56 -9.32 -3.28
N ALA A 298 3.75 -8.30 -3.01
CA ALA A 298 4.20 -6.94 -2.78
C ALA A 298 3.85 -6.50 -1.35
N LEU A 299 4.71 -5.69 -0.74
CA LEU A 299 4.52 -5.19 0.62
C LEU A 299 3.35 -4.20 0.63
N GLY A 300 2.42 -4.40 1.56
CA GLY A 300 1.41 -3.41 1.94
C GLY A 300 1.11 -3.57 3.42
N THR A 301 0.72 -2.51 4.13
CA THR A 301 0.57 -2.56 5.60
C THR A 301 -0.85 -2.35 6.10
N ASP A 302 -1.67 -1.68 5.29
CA ASP A 302 -2.97 -1.14 5.65
C ASP A 302 -2.88 -0.15 6.85
N ILE A 303 -1.85 0.71 6.80
CA ILE A 303 -1.71 1.87 7.69
C ILE A 303 -2.82 2.88 7.38
N ALA A 304 -3.52 3.32 8.43
CA ALA A 304 -4.70 4.17 8.28
C ALA A 304 -4.82 5.31 9.31
N THR A 305 -4.06 5.29 10.41
CA THR A 305 -4.24 6.26 11.51
C THR A 305 -3.11 7.29 11.58
N SER A 306 -3.47 8.55 11.76
CA SER A 306 -2.57 9.69 11.89
C SER A 306 -2.04 9.86 13.30
N GLY A 307 -0.78 10.31 13.39
CA GLY A 307 -0.09 10.58 14.65
C GLY A 307 0.70 9.38 15.17
N ALA A 308 1.90 9.63 15.69
CA ALA A 308 2.88 8.60 16.05
C ALA A 308 2.40 7.61 17.13
N GLU A 309 1.54 8.07 18.04
CA GLU A 309 1.00 7.26 19.14
C GLU A 309 -0.31 6.53 18.77
N SER A 310 -0.75 6.61 17.51
CA SER A 310 -2.00 5.99 17.07
C SER A 310 -1.85 4.47 16.85
N GLY A 311 -2.99 3.78 16.66
CA GLY A 311 -3.04 2.32 16.60
C GLY A 311 -2.27 1.73 15.43
N VAL A 312 -2.30 2.34 14.24
CA VAL A 312 -1.65 1.85 13.02
C VAL A 312 -0.98 3.04 12.32
N PRO A 313 0.09 3.61 12.92
CA PRO A 313 0.58 4.93 12.59
C PRO A 313 1.48 4.94 11.35
N TRP A 314 1.41 6.05 10.61
CA TRP A 314 2.37 6.35 9.54
C TRP A 314 3.81 6.41 10.07
N GLY A 315 4.74 5.84 9.30
CA GLY A 315 6.15 5.70 9.66
C GLY A 315 6.51 4.29 10.17
N MET A 316 5.52 3.44 10.47
CA MET A 316 5.72 2.04 10.88
C MET A 316 5.60 1.02 9.74
N HIS A 317 5.62 1.47 8.48
CA HIS A 317 5.40 0.64 7.29
C HIS A 317 6.33 -0.59 7.22
N GLY A 318 7.58 -0.46 7.70
CA GLY A 318 8.51 -1.59 7.76
C GLY A 318 8.12 -2.68 8.77
N GLY A 319 7.05 -2.50 9.54
CA GLY A 319 6.48 -3.53 10.43
C GLY A 319 5.96 -4.76 9.67
N GLU A 320 5.74 -4.67 8.35
CA GLU A 320 5.33 -5.82 7.53
C GLU A 320 6.48 -6.81 7.28
N PHE A 321 7.75 -6.35 7.25
CA PHE A 321 8.89 -7.20 6.86
C PHE A 321 9.08 -8.46 7.72
N PRO A 322 9.03 -8.40 9.07
CA PRO A 322 9.16 -9.59 9.90
C PRO A 322 8.07 -10.63 9.61
N HIS A 323 6.85 -10.19 9.29
CA HIS A 323 5.74 -11.07 8.99
C HIS A 323 5.89 -11.78 7.64
N LEU A 324 6.46 -11.11 6.64
CA LEU A 324 6.80 -11.73 5.36
C LEU A 324 7.86 -12.83 5.52
N VAL A 325 8.86 -12.59 6.37
CA VAL A 325 9.87 -13.60 6.70
C VAL A 325 9.28 -14.74 7.53
N GLU A 326 8.39 -14.45 8.48
CA GLU A 326 7.65 -15.47 9.24
C GLU A 326 6.78 -16.37 8.34
N ALA A 327 6.22 -15.81 7.26
CA ALA A 327 5.50 -16.55 6.24
C ALA A 327 6.40 -17.38 5.31
N GLY A 328 7.73 -17.28 5.45
CA GLY A 328 8.71 -18.11 4.73
C GLY A 328 9.49 -17.41 3.63
N MET A 329 9.35 -16.08 3.46
CA MET A 329 10.20 -15.33 2.54
C MET A 329 11.62 -15.20 3.10
N THR A 330 12.62 -15.25 2.23
CA THR A 330 13.98 -14.81 2.60
C THR A 330 14.00 -13.28 2.83
N PRO A 331 14.97 -12.74 3.60
CA PRO A 331 15.12 -11.29 3.77
C PRO A 331 15.19 -10.53 2.43
N LEU A 332 15.89 -11.09 1.43
CA LEU A 332 15.98 -10.49 0.09
C LEU A 332 14.61 -10.46 -0.60
N GLN A 333 13.86 -11.56 -0.58
CA GLN A 333 12.50 -11.59 -1.17
C GLN A 333 11.58 -10.59 -0.46
N ALA A 334 11.67 -10.46 0.87
CA ALA A 334 10.89 -9.49 1.62
C ALA A 334 11.24 -8.05 1.18
N ILE A 335 12.52 -7.73 1.00
CA ILE A 335 12.98 -6.44 0.42
C ILE A 335 12.45 -6.23 -1.00
N GLU A 336 12.51 -7.25 -1.86
CA GLU A 336 11.99 -7.19 -3.23
C GLU A 336 10.47 -6.92 -3.27
N SER A 337 9.72 -7.46 -2.31
CA SER A 337 8.28 -7.18 -2.17
C SER A 337 7.98 -5.70 -1.95
N ALA A 338 8.87 -4.98 -1.27
CA ALA A 338 8.77 -3.55 -0.98
C ALA A 338 9.54 -2.68 -1.97
N THR A 339 10.16 -3.25 -3.01
CA THR A 339 10.97 -2.49 -3.97
C THR A 339 10.63 -2.91 -5.39
N ALA A 340 11.24 -3.97 -5.92
CA ALA A 340 11.09 -4.40 -7.30
C ALA A 340 9.64 -4.78 -7.65
N ASN A 341 8.87 -5.32 -6.69
CA ASN A 341 7.48 -5.72 -6.91
C ASN A 341 6.48 -4.56 -6.74
N GLY A 342 6.85 -3.48 -6.05
CA GLY A 342 5.99 -2.34 -5.75
C GLY A 342 5.34 -1.72 -7.00
N PRO A 343 6.14 -1.25 -7.99
CA PRO A 343 5.61 -0.68 -9.24
C PRO A 343 4.70 -1.63 -10.03
N LEU A 344 4.94 -2.95 -9.95
CA LEU A 344 4.16 -3.95 -10.68
C LEU A 344 2.68 -3.99 -10.23
N THR A 345 2.39 -3.50 -9.02
CA THR A 345 1.03 -3.41 -8.48
C THR A 345 0.14 -2.38 -9.18
N LEU A 346 0.71 -1.56 -10.07
CA LEU A 346 -0.01 -0.59 -10.90
C LEU A 346 -0.29 -1.10 -12.32
N GLY A 347 0.22 -2.27 -12.66
CA GLY A 347 0.15 -2.81 -14.01
C GLY A 347 1.05 -2.07 -15.01
N PRO A 348 1.18 -2.58 -16.24
CA PRO A 348 2.18 -2.11 -17.21
C PRO A 348 1.97 -0.66 -17.67
N GLU A 349 0.74 -0.16 -17.67
CA GLU A 349 0.40 1.16 -18.20
C GLU A 349 0.60 2.30 -17.19
N GLN A 350 0.64 2.00 -15.88
CA GLN A 350 0.81 3.01 -14.83
C GLN A 350 2.08 2.82 -14.00
N ALA A 351 2.77 1.68 -14.14
CA ALA A 351 4.00 1.40 -13.40
C ALA A 351 5.09 2.43 -13.74
N PRO A 352 5.62 3.16 -12.76
CA PRO A 352 6.79 4.01 -12.97
C PRO A 352 8.07 3.15 -13.18
N PRO A 353 9.10 3.70 -13.82
CA PRO A 353 10.41 3.05 -13.92
C PRO A 353 11.17 3.20 -12.58
N SER A 354 10.74 2.49 -11.53
CA SER A 354 11.34 2.59 -10.20
C SER A 354 11.43 1.23 -9.48
N GLY A 355 11.76 1.23 -8.19
CA GLY A 355 11.80 0.03 -7.36
C GLY A 355 13.10 -0.79 -7.48
N ARG A 356 14.08 -0.35 -8.28
CA ARG A 356 15.39 -1.01 -8.43
C ARG A 356 16.50 0.03 -8.56
N LEU A 357 17.71 -0.34 -8.14
CA LEU A 357 18.92 0.44 -8.42
C LEU A 357 19.46 0.02 -9.78
N GLN A 358 19.01 0.71 -10.82
CA GLN A 358 19.39 0.41 -12.20
C GLN A 358 19.38 1.70 -13.02
N GLU A 359 20.34 1.83 -13.94
CA GLU A 359 20.42 2.96 -14.87
C GLU A 359 19.07 3.22 -15.56
N GLY A 360 18.71 4.50 -15.65
CA GLY A 360 17.46 4.99 -16.26
C GLY A 360 16.24 4.99 -15.35
N LEU A 361 16.28 4.31 -14.20
CA LEU A 361 15.18 4.32 -13.22
C LEU A 361 15.16 5.60 -12.38
N ASP A 362 14.05 5.83 -11.68
CA ASP A 362 13.88 6.95 -10.76
C ASP A 362 14.97 6.93 -9.67
N ALA A 363 15.55 8.09 -9.38
CA ALA A 363 16.53 8.31 -8.30
C ALA A 363 15.84 8.36 -6.92
N ASP A 364 15.12 7.29 -6.60
CA ASP A 364 14.52 7.02 -5.31
C ASP A 364 15.38 5.99 -4.57
N VAL A 365 16.19 6.47 -3.62
CA VAL A 365 17.26 5.69 -3.00
C VAL A 365 17.27 5.94 -1.50
N ILE A 366 17.57 4.91 -0.72
CA ILE A 366 17.75 5.03 0.73
C ILE A 366 19.09 4.45 1.16
N ALA A 367 19.65 5.02 2.22
CA ALA A 367 20.77 4.45 2.93
C ALA A 367 20.33 3.92 4.30
N LEU A 368 20.93 2.81 4.71
CA LEU A 368 20.63 2.16 5.99
C LEU A 368 21.87 2.11 6.88
N ALA A 369 21.65 2.18 8.20
CA ALA A 369 22.72 2.07 9.19
C ALA A 369 23.33 0.65 9.26
N ARG A 370 22.58 -0.38 8.87
CA ARG A 370 22.96 -1.80 8.97
C ARG A 370 22.41 -2.58 7.78
N ASN A 371 22.95 -3.78 7.55
CA ASN A 371 22.54 -4.70 6.49
C ASN A 371 21.20 -5.39 6.79
N PRO A 372 20.13 -5.13 6.02
CA PRO A 372 18.81 -5.74 6.25
C PRO A 372 18.75 -7.22 5.81
N LEU A 373 19.78 -7.73 5.12
CA LEU A 373 19.86 -9.16 4.78
C LEU A 373 20.25 -10.03 5.98
N ASP A 374 20.93 -9.45 6.97
CA ASP A 374 21.34 -10.13 8.20
C ASP A 374 20.20 -10.11 9.24
N ASP A 375 19.45 -9.00 9.30
CA ASP A 375 18.25 -8.84 10.12
C ASP A 375 17.27 -7.90 9.42
N VAL A 376 16.15 -8.44 8.91
CA VAL A 376 15.15 -7.63 8.21
C VAL A 376 14.40 -6.67 9.15
N GLY A 377 14.40 -6.96 10.47
CA GLY A 377 13.70 -6.16 11.49
C GLY A 377 14.27 -4.74 11.63
N ILE A 378 15.46 -4.48 11.11
CA ILE A 378 15.99 -3.11 11.05
C ILE A 378 15.10 -2.19 10.20
N LEU A 379 14.44 -2.72 9.17
CA LEU A 379 13.56 -1.95 8.28
C LEU A 379 12.27 -1.52 8.98
N SER A 380 11.89 -2.19 10.07
CA SER A 380 10.72 -1.82 10.88
C SER A 380 10.88 -0.52 11.66
N HIS A 381 12.09 0.04 11.70
CA HIS A 381 12.40 1.24 12.47
C HIS A 381 12.95 2.34 11.57
N ALA A 382 12.18 3.43 11.40
CA ALA A 382 12.55 4.58 10.58
C ALA A 382 13.90 5.23 10.96
N ALA A 383 14.36 5.04 12.21
CA ALA A 383 15.67 5.51 12.67
C ALA A 383 16.85 4.80 11.97
N ASN A 384 16.67 3.57 11.49
CA ASN A 384 17.72 2.85 10.75
C ASN A 384 17.86 3.31 9.30
N VAL A 385 16.89 4.07 8.78
CA VAL A 385 16.99 4.74 7.48
C VAL A 385 17.71 6.07 7.69
N THR A 386 19.00 6.13 7.36
CA THR A 386 19.85 7.30 7.68
C THR A 386 19.72 8.41 6.65
N MET A 387 19.56 8.04 5.38
CA MET A 387 19.39 8.99 4.29
C MET A 387 18.29 8.54 3.33
N VAL A 388 17.57 9.51 2.76
CA VAL A 388 16.53 9.29 1.76
C VAL A 388 16.72 10.30 0.64
N TRP A 389 16.88 9.79 -0.58
CA TRP A 389 16.81 10.55 -1.82
C TRP A 389 15.47 10.26 -2.49
N LYS A 390 14.76 11.32 -2.87
CA LYS A 390 13.50 11.24 -3.63
C LYS A 390 13.66 12.06 -4.90
N LYS A 391 13.47 11.43 -6.07
CA LYS A 391 13.74 12.07 -7.38
C LYS A 391 15.11 12.78 -7.40
N GLY A 392 16.12 12.16 -6.78
CA GLY A 392 17.49 12.66 -6.68
C GLY A 392 17.76 13.73 -5.61
N GLU A 393 16.73 14.29 -4.99
CA GLU A 393 16.89 15.27 -3.91
C GLU A 393 17.09 14.55 -2.57
N LEU A 394 18.13 14.93 -1.82
CA LEU A 394 18.34 14.45 -0.46
C LEU A 394 17.33 15.10 0.48
N VAL A 395 16.29 14.35 0.86
CA VAL A 395 15.16 14.84 1.68
C VAL A 395 15.30 14.51 3.16
N LYS A 396 16.05 13.45 3.49
CA LYS A 396 16.43 13.07 4.86
C LYS A 396 17.93 12.88 4.91
N ASN A 397 18.59 13.53 5.86
CA ASN A 397 19.98 13.29 6.19
C ASN A 397 20.11 13.31 7.71
N SER A 398 19.98 12.15 8.34
CA SER A 398 20.25 12.01 9.77
C SER A 398 21.76 11.89 9.93
N PRO A 399 22.46 12.90 10.48
CA PRO A 399 23.89 12.78 10.74
C PRO A 399 24.11 11.58 11.66
N ASP A 400 25.17 10.84 11.36
CA ASP A 400 25.55 9.59 11.98
C ASP A 400 25.47 9.67 13.52
N GLN A 401 24.78 8.73 14.16
CA GLN A 401 24.87 8.52 15.63
C GLN A 401 26.13 7.70 16.01
N SER A 402 27.08 7.58 15.09
CA SER A 402 28.43 7.03 15.29
C SER A 402 29.39 7.93 14.52
N SER A 403 30.32 8.71 15.08
CA SER A 403 31.36 8.42 16.06
C SER A 403 32.12 9.73 16.38
N PRO A 404 33.04 9.78 17.36
CA PRO A 404 33.16 9.05 18.63
C PRO A 404 32.85 9.91 19.86
#